data_AF-A0A661ZQJ9-F1
#
_entry.id   AF-A0A661ZQJ9-F1
#
_cell.length_a   1.000
_cell.length_b   1.000
_cell.length_c   1.000
_cell.angle_alpha   90.00
_cell.angle_beta   90.00
_cell.angle_gamma   90.00
#
_symmetry.space_group_name_H-M   'P 1'
#
loop_
_entity.id
_entity.type
_entity.pdbx_description
1 polymer ?
#
loop_
_entity_poly.entity_id
_entity_poly.type
_entity_poly.pdbx_seq_one_letter_code
_entity_poly.pdbx_strand_id
1 'polypeptide(L)'
;MPHYHKQGKIPTKRHIVFKKPDGGLYAEQVVSTEGFSDLYSVVYHLTPPTQVLKIDEPYSVAPEIFNDKNMQNRSFKGFNVE
;
A
#
# COMPACT_ATOMS: atom_id res chain seq x y z
N MET A 1 12.99 -17.99 13.80
CA MET A 1 12.48 -16.88 14.64
C MET A 1 11.78 -15.89 13.72
N PRO A 2 10.64 -15.29 14.09
CA PRO A 2 10.03 -14.25 13.27
C PRO A 2 10.98 -13.04 13.18
N HIS A 3 11.33 -12.63 11.97
CA HIS A 3 12.06 -11.38 11.74
C HIS A 3 11.03 -10.25 11.63
N TYR A 4 10.95 -9.40 12.64
CA TYR A 4 10.13 -8.19 12.55
C TYR A 4 10.82 -7.19 11.62
N HIS A 5 10.10 -6.79 10.58
CA HIS A 5 10.58 -5.81 9.61
C HIS A 5 9.84 -4.50 9.81
N LYS A 6 10.61 -3.40 9.89
CA LYS A 6 10.11 -2.05 10.09
C LYS A 6 10.42 -1.22 8.85
N GLN A 7 9.41 -0.61 8.25
CA GLN A 7 9.56 0.36 7.17
C GLN A 7 8.93 1.69 7.55
N GLY A 8 9.53 2.77 7.04
CA GLY A 8 9.06 4.13 7.29
C GLY A 8 9.31 4.60 8.73
N LYS A 9 8.60 5.67 9.09
CA LYS A 9 8.69 6.30 10.42
C LYS A 9 7.55 5.79 11.29
N ILE A 10 7.86 5.25 12.46
CA ILE A 10 6.89 4.79 13.44
C ILE A 10 7.00 5.68 14.68
N PRO A 11 5.90 6.26 15.19
CA PRO A 11 5.93 7.09 16.38
C PRO A 11 6.36 6.29 17.61
N THR A 12 7.06 6.95 18.53
CA THR A 12 7.56 6.34 19.77
C THR A 12 6.46 5.97 20.76
N LYS A 13 5.33 6.67 20.69
CA LYS A 13 4.12 6.43 21.48
C LYS A 13 2.91 6.33 20.55
N ARG A 14 1.91 5.53 20.93
CA ARG A 14 0.60 5.49 20.24
C ARG A 14 -0.18 6.78 20.46
N HIS A 15 -1.07 7.11 19.53
CA HIS A 15 -1.99 8.27 19.59
C HIS A 15 -1.23 9.57 19.89
N ILE A 16 -0.37 9.97 18.97
CA ILE A 16 0.37 11.22 19.06
C ILE A 16 0.14 12.05 17.81
N VAL A 17 0.20 13.38 17.97
CA VAL A 17 0.22 14.27 16.81
C VAL A 17 1.51 14.03 16.02
N PHE A 18 1.40 13.38 14.87
CA PHE A 18 2.56 13.11 14.02
C PHE A 18 2.77 14.26 13.03
N LYS A 19 3.88 14.97 13.18
CA LYS A 19 4.23 16.14 12.37
C LYS A 19 4.97 15.73 11.10
N LYS A 20 4.61 16.38 9.99
CA LYS A 20 5.32 16.31 8.72
C LYS A 20 6.60 17.18 8.78
N PRO A 21 7.60 16.90 7.94
CA PRO A 21 8.82 17.72 7.87
C PRO A 21 8.57 19.18 7.45
N ASP A 22 7.48 19.43 6.72
CA ASP A 22 7.07 20.75 6.23
C ASP A 22 6.33 21.60 7.29
N GLY A 23 6.18 21.09 8.52
CA GLY A 23 5.46 21.75 9.61
C GLY A 23 3.97 21.43 9.66
N GLY A 24 3.42 20.72 8.66
CA GLY A 24 2.05 20.24 8.67
C GLY A 24 1.84 19.01 9.58
N LEU A 25 0.60 18.52 9.60
CA LEU A 25 0.23 17.30 10.31
C LEU A 25 -0.11 16.18 9.33
N TYR A 26 0.25 14.94 9.68
CA TYR A 26 -0.32 13.77 9.03
C TYR A 26 -1.78 13.58 9.45
N ALA A 27 -2.63 13.16 8.51
CA ALA A 27 -4.00 12.81 8.84
C ALA A 27 -4.04 11.45 9.54
N GLU A 28 -4.55 11.40 10.76
CA GLU A 28 -4.62 10.20 11.58
C GLU A 28 -5.94 9.44 11.33
N GLN A 29 -5.87 8.11 11.28
CA GLN A 29 -7.02 7.23 11.19
C GLN A 29 -6.85 6.01 12.11
N VAL A 30 -7.84 5.76 12.95
CA VAL A 30 -7.97 4.48 13.66
C VAL A 30 -8.62 3.47 12.72
N VAL A 31 -7.91 2.38 12.44
CA VAL A 31 -8.38 1.32 11.53
C VAL A 31 -8.48 0.01 12.30
N SER A 32 -9.64 -0.61 12.24
CA SER A 32 -9.88 -1.98 12.70
C SER A 32 -10.78 -2.70 11.69
N THR A 33 -10.79 -4.04 11.75
CA THR A 33 -11.62 -4.84 10.84
C THR A 33 -13.13 -4.59 11.05
N GLU A 34 -13.53 -4.30 12.29
CA GLU A 34 -14.94 -4.14 12.70
C GLU A 34 -15.29 -2.68 13.05
N GLY A 35 -14.48 -1.72 12.63
CA GLY A 35 -14.66 -0.30 12.93
C GLY A 35 -14.18 0.10 14.34
N PHE A 36 -14.76 -0.48 15.39
CA PHE A 36 -14.44 -0.16 16.80
C PHE A 36 -14.03 -1.39 17.63
N SER A 37 -13.21 -2.28 17.05
CA SER A 37 -12.63 -3.40 17.79
C SER A 37 -11.43 -2.96 18.64
N ASP A 38 -11.19 -3.67 19.74
CA ASP A 38 -9.98 -3.51 20.57
C ASP A 38 -8.69 -3.83 19.79
N LEU A 39 -8.80 -4.66 18.74
CA LEU A 39 -7.72 -4.97 17.81
C LEU A 39 -7.71 -3.94 16.68
N TYR A 40 -6.95 -2.88 16.88
CA TYR A 40 -6.81 -1.79 15.92
C TYR A 40 -5.37 -1.36 15.68
N SER A 41 -5.17 -0.65 14.58
CA SER A 41 -3.95 0.08 14.26
C SER A 41 -4.25 1.55 14.05
N VAL A 42 -3.27 2.41 14.35
CA VAL A 42 -3.33 3.84 14.05
C VAL A 42 -2.46 4.11 12.83
N VAL A 43 -3.06 4.63 11.77
CA VAL A 43 -2.40 4.92 10.49
C VAL A 43 -2.28 6.43 10.32
N TYR A 44 -1.13 6.89 9.84
CA TYR A 44 -0.88 8.29 9.53
C TYR A 44 -0.70 8.44 8.02
N HIS A 45 -1.62 9.16 7.38
CA HIS A 45 -1.72 9.25 5.93
C HIS A 45 -0.98 10.47 5.38
N LEU A 46 -0.25 10.25 4.27
CA LEU A 46 0.26 11.34 3.43
C LEU A 46 -0.90 12.08 2.74
N THR A 47 -1.83 11.30 2.17
CA THR A 47 -3.07 11.74 1.53
C THR A 47 -4.24 10.99 2.16
N PRO A 48 -5.18 11.67 2.85
CA PRO A 48 -6.26 10.99 3.57
C PRO A 48 -7.26 10.34 2.61
N PRO A 49 -7.78 9.14 2.93
CA PRO A 49 -8.74 8.42 2.08
C PRO A 49 -10.08 9.13 1.94
N THR A 50 -10.41 10.06 2.85
CA THR A 50 -11.64 10.88 2.80
C THR A 50 -11.69 11.86 1.63
N GLN A 51 -10.59 12.01 0.87
CA GLN A 51 -10.55 12.84 -0.34
C GLN A 51 -11.13 12.15 -1.58
N VAL A 52 -11.45 10.85 -1.50
CA VAL A 52 -12.04 10.12 -2.63
C VAL A 52 -13.46 10.63 -2.87
N LEU A 53 -13.69 11.21 -4.07
CA LEU A 53 -14.97 11.81 -4.46
C LEU A 53 -15.94 10.81 -5.12
N LYS A 54 -15.40 9.84 -5.86
CA LYS A 54 -16.17 8.83 -6.57
C LYS A 54 -15.38 7.54 -6.74
N ILE A 55 -16.10 6.44 -6.91
CA ILE A 55 -15.58 5.14 -7.30
C ILE A 55 -16.16 4.86 -8.69
N ASP A 56 -15.29 4.71 -9.69
CA ASP A 56 -15.68 4.41 -11.08
C ASP A 56 -15.88 2.90 -11.29
N GLU A 57 -16.41 2.52 -12.46
CA GLU A 57 -16.59 1.11 -12.81
C GLU A 57 -15.23 0.38 -12.81
N PRO A 58 -15.15 -0.82 -12.20
CA PRO A 58 -13.93 -1.59 -12.17
C PRO A 58 -13.56 -2.01 -13.59
N TYR A 59 -12.26 -1.89 -13.93
CA TYR A 59 -11.72 -2.36 -15.19
C TYR A 59 -10.74 -3.51 -14.95
N SER A 60 -10.53 -4.34 -15.97
CA SER A 60 -9.59 -5.46 -15.90
C SER A 60 -8.15 -4.93 -15.93
N VAL A 61 -7.38 -5.21 -14.89
CA VAL A 61 -5.91 -5.07 -14.87
C VAL A 61 -5.19 -6.37 -15.23
N ALA A 62 -5.95 -7.38 -15.69
CA ALA A 62 -5.35 -8.63 -16.13
C ALA A 62 -4.44 -8.36 -17.34
N PRO A 63 -3.26 -9.00 -17.41
CA PRO A 63 -2.38 -8.85 -18.56
C PRO A 63 -3.09 -9.35 -19.82
N GLU A 64 -2.95 -8.59 -20.91
CA GLU A 64 -3.41 -9.04 -22.22
C GLU A 64 -2.57 -10.22 -22.69
N ILE A 65 -3.22 -11.34 -23.02
CA ILE A 65 -2.55 -12.53 -23.51
C ILE A 65 -2.09 -12.24 -24.95
N PHE A 66 -0.79 -12.05 -25.13
CA PHE A 66 -0.22 -11.82 -26.46
C PHE A 66 -0.32 -13.06 -27.37
N ASN A 67 -0.07 -14.26 -26.82
CA ASN A 67 -0.17 -15.53 -27.55
C ASN A 67 -0.98 -16.54 -26.72
N ASP A 68 -2.10 -17.02 -27.26
CA ASP A 68 -2.88 -18.08 -26.64
C ASP A 68 -2.07 -19.40 -26.62
N LYS A 69 -2.07 -20.11 -25.49
CA LYS A 69 -1.37 -21.40 -25.28
C LYS A 69 0.16 -21.39 -25.58
N ASN A 70 0.85 -20.29 -25.27
CA ASN A 70 2.30 -20.14 -25.47
C ASN A 70 3.16 -20.85 -24.40
N MET A 71 2.91 -22.14 -24.13
CA MET A 71 3.83 -22.97 -23.34
C MET A 71 4.92 -23.53 -24.26
N GLN A 72 5.88 -22.70 -24.61
CA GLN A 72 7.10 -23.10 -25.32
C GLN A 72 8.32 -22.88 -24.43
N ASN A 73 9.29 -23.78 -24.50
CA ASN A 73 10.58 -23.61 -23.85
C ASN A 73 11.31 -22.41 -24.50
N ARG A 74 11.36 -21.28 -23.80
CA ARG A 74 12.11 -20.09 -24.21
C ARG A 74 13.26 -19.86 -23.26
N SER A 75 14.46 -19.64 -23.80
CA SER A 75 15.59 -19.16 -23.01
C SER A 75 15.43 -17.66 -22.82
N PHE A 76 15.21 -17.22 -21.57
CA PHE A 76 15.15 -15.80 -21.24
C PHE A 76 16.58 -15.25 -21.24
N LYS A 77 16.99 -14.59 -22.33
CA LYS A 77 18.21 -13.78 -22.33
C LYS A 77 17.87 -12.54 -21.49
N GLY A 78 18.45 -12.43 -20.30
CA GLY A 78 18.16 -11.35 -19.33
C GLY A 78 18.59 -9.97 -19.84
N PHE A 79 19.49 -9.29 -19.14
CA PHE A 79 19.90 -7.91 -19.49
C PHE A 79 20.79 -7.78 -20.73
N ASN A 80 20.84 -8.79 -21.61
CA ASN A 80 21.51 -8.71 -22.91
C ASN A 80 20.52 -8.18 -23.95
N VAL A 81 20.22 -6.89 -23.88
CA VAL A 81 19.51 -6.15 -24.92
C VAL A 81 20.57 -5.34 -25.66
N GLU A 82 20.95 -5.80 -26.86
CA GLU A 82 21.72 -5.01 -27.83
C GLU A 82 20.77 -4.15 -28.68
#